data_AF-A0ABD1N8C7-F1
#
_entry.id   AF-A0ABD1N8C7-F1
#
_cell.length_a   1.000
_cell.length_b   1.000
_cell.length_c   1.000
_cell.angle_alpha   90.00
_cell.angle_beta   90.00
_cell.angle_gamma   90.00
#
_symmetry.space_group_name_H-M   'P 1'
#
loop_
_entity.id
_entity.type
_entity.pdbx_description
1 polymer ?
#
loop_
_entity_poly.entity_id
_entity_poly.type
_entity_poly.pdbx_seq_one_letter_code
_entity_poly.pdbx_strand_id
1 'polypeptide(L)' 'MDEEEKVVLDYTSDKLILDGSFRQSILSSIARAGNEIEELYGSPQDIEGVIKDGKVYVVQTRPQM' A
#
# COMPACT_ATOMS: atom_id res chain seq x y z
N MET A 1 -6.30 20.26 13.11
CA MET A 1 -5.88 18.88 13.38
C MET A 1 -5.99 18.72 14.89
N ASP A 2 -6.63 17.65 15.33
CA ASP A 2 -6.67 17.32 16.76
C ASP A 2 -5.26 16.93 17.23
N GLU A 3 -5.01 17.02 18.53
CA GLU A 3 -3.74 16.58 19.11
C GLU A 3 -3.54 15.07 18.89
N GLU A 4 -2.31 14.66 18.59
CA GLU A 4 -1.98 13.27 18.39
C GLU A 4 -2.06 12.47 19.69
N GLU A 5 -2.80 11.37 19.68
CA GLU A 5 -2.86 10.46 20.82
C GLU A 5 -1.60 9.57 20.85
N LYS A 6 -0.92 9.53 22.00
CA LYS A 6 0.22 8.63 22.22
C LYS A 6 -0.28 7.30 22.75
N VAL A 7 -0.29 6.30 21.88
CA VAL A 7 -0.63 4.91 22.22
C VAL A 7 0.52 3.96 21.89
N VAL A 8 0.60 2.85 22.63
CA VAL A 8 1.49 1.74 22.27
C VAL A 8 0.81 0.94 21.18
N LEU A 9 1.47 0.81 20.04
CA LEU A 9 0.96 0.04 18.89
C LEU A 9 1.52 -1.38 18.94
N ASP A 10 0.63 -2.37 18.88
CA ASP A 10 0.99 -3.79 18.81
C ASP A 10 0.36 -4.42 17.56
N TYR A 11 1.21 -4.68 16.57
CA TYR A 11 0.83 -5.31 15.30
C TYR A 11 1.08 -6.82 15.29
N THR A 12 1.53 -7.42 16.39
CA THR A 12 1.96 -8.83 16.41
C THR A 12 0.82 -9.81 16.10
N SER A 13 -0.44 -9.38 16.28
CA SER A 13 -1.63 -10.15 15.96
C SER A 13 -2.20 -9.87 14.56
N ASP A 14 -1.64 -8.92 13.81
CA ASP A 14 -2.18 -8.52 12.52
C ASP A 14 -2.00 -9.61 11.48
N LYS A 15 -3.04 -9.80 10.66
CA LYS A 15 -3.02 -10.76 9.54
C LYS A 15 -1.87 -10.48 8.57
N LEU A 16 -1.50 -9.21 8.38
CA LEU A 16 -0.35 -8.84 7.56
C LEU A 16 0.97 -9.43 8.09
N ILE A 17 1.10 -9.59 9.42
CA ILE A 17 2.28 -10.14 10.08
C ILE A 17 2.21 -11.67 10.14
N LEU A 18 1.07 -12.22 10.55
CA LEU A 18 0.94 -13.66 10.84
C LEU A 18 0.60 -14.53 9.63
N ASP A 19 -0.12 -14.01 8.64
CA ASP A 19 -0.59 -14.79 7.49
C ASP A 19 0.26 -14.48 6.25
N GLY A 20 1.20 -15.39 5.97
CA GLY A 20 2.10 -15.27 4.82
C GLY A 20 1.40 -15.27 3.47
N SER A 21 0.30 -16.03 3.33
CA SER A 21 -0.47 -16.08 2.08
C SER A 21 -1.23 -14.77 1.85
N PHE A 22 -1.84 -14.22 2.89
CA PHE A 22 -2.49 -12.91 2.82
C PHE A 22 -1.48 -11.80 2.51
N ARG A 23 -0.34 -11.78 3.21
CA ARG A 23 0.74 -10.82 2.94
C ARG A 23 1.22 -10.91 1.49
N GLN A 24 1.47 -12.11 0.98
CA GLN A 24 1.87 -12.31 -0.41
C GLN A 24 0.81 -11.78 -1.38
N SER A 25 -0.47 -12.06 -1.12
CA SER A 25 -1.58 -11.59 -1.95
C SER A 25 -1.65 -10.06 -2.02
N ILE A 26 -1.52 -9.37 -0.88
CA ILE A 26 -1.57 -7.91 -0.83
C ILE A 26 -0.34 -7.29 -1.51
N LEU A 27 0.87 -7.76 -1.19
CA LEU A 27 2.10 -7.22 -1.77
C LEU A 27 2.17 -7.45 -3.29
N SER A 28 1.71 -8.61 -3.77
CA SER A 28 1.62 -8.88 -5.22
C SER A 28 0.62 -7.93 -5.90
N SER A 29 -0.49 -7.59 -5.23
CA SER A 29 -1.48 -6.65 -5.76
C SER A 29 -0.93 -5.21 -5.84
N ILE A 30 -0.17 -4.78 -4.83
CA ILE A 30 0.52 -3.47 -4.83
C ILE A 30 1.55 -3.41 -5.97
N ALA A 31 2.40 -4.43 -6.10
CA ALA A 31 3.42 -4.49 -7.15
C ALA A 31 2.80 -4.46 -8.55
N ARG A 32 1.71 -5.21 -8.76
CA ARG A 32 0.99 -5.21 -10.03
C ARG A 32 0.39 -3.84 -10.36
N ALA A 33 -0.27 -3.21 -9.39
CA ALA A 33 -0.82 -1.86 -9.57
C ALA A 33 0.28 -0.85 -9.91
N GLY A 34 1.43 -0.92 -9.24
CA GLY A 34 2.59 -0.09 -9.54
C GLY A 34 3.08 -0.28 -10.98
N ASN A 35 3.29 -1.52 -11.42
CA ASN A 35 3.73 -1.82 -12.78
C ASN A 35 2.74 -1.32 -13.85
N GLU A 36 1.45 -1.57 -13.67
CA GLU A 36 0.41 -1.11 -14.61
C GLU A 36 0.36 0.43 -14.71
N ILE A 37 0.59 1.15 -13.60
CA ILE A 37 0.64 2.61 -13.57
C ILE A 37 1.91 3.14 -14.24
N GLU A 38 3.08 2.58 -13.94
CA GLU A 38 4.34 3.00 -14.55
C GLU A 38 4.36 2.74 -16.07
N GLU A 39 3.79 1.62 -16.53
CA GLU A 39 3.59 1.34 -17.95
C GLU A 39 2.68 2.38 -18.61
N LEU A 40 1.59 2.80 -17.94
CA LEU A 40 0.67 3.81 -18.44
C LEU A 40 1.33 5.19 -18.58
N TYR A 41 2.17 5.58 -17.61
CA TYR A 41 2.83 6.89 -17.62
C TYR A 41 4.16 6.88 -18.40
N GLY A 42 4.73 5.71 -18.69
CA GLY A 42 6.00 5.56 -19.41
C GLY A 42 7.24 5.98 -18.61
N SER A 43 7.10 6.16 -17.30
CA SER A 43 8.19 6.52 -16.40
C SER A 43 7.93 5.99 -14.98
N PRO A 44 8.98 5.79 -14.16
CA PRO A 44 8.81 5.46 -12.74
C PRO A 44 7.92 6.46 -12.01
N GLN A 45 7.09 5.97 -11.09
CA GLN A 45 6.11 6.78 -10.36
C GLN A 45 6.31 6.67 -8.84
N ASP A 46 6.03 7.77 -8.15
CA ASP A 46 5.79 7.85 -6.72
C ASP A 46 4.27 7.77 -6.48
N ILE A 47 3.81 6.64 -5.94
CA ILE A 47 2.40 6.25 -5.86
C ILE A 47 1.97 6.19 -4.38
N GLU A 48 0.94 6.95 -4.03
CA GLU A 48 0.30 6.90 -2.72
C GLU A 48 -1.05 6.18 -2.81
N GLY A 49 -1.35 5.31 -1.85
CA GLY A 49 -2.56 4.51 -1.85
C GLY A 49 -2.86 3.82 -0.52
N VAL A 50 -3.98 3.12 -0.47
CA VAL A 50 -4.43 2.36 0.70
C VAL A 50 -4.97 0.99 0.30
N ILE A 51 -4.81 0.01 1.20
CA ILE A 51 -5.52 -1.25 1.12
C ILE A 51 -6.77 -1.16 1.99
N LYS A 52 -7.94 -1.36 1.39
CA LYS A 52 -9.20 -1.43 2.12
C LYS A 52 -10.02 -2.61 1.62
N ASP A 53 -10.48 -3.46 2.53
CA ASP A 53 -11.27 -4.65 2.22
C ASP A 53 -10.60 -5.56 1.16
N GLY A 54 -9.26 -5.69 1.26
CA GLY A 54 -8.44 -6.51 0.34
C GLY A 54 -8.24 -5.91 -1.05
N LYS A 55 -8.66 -4.66 -1.29
CA LYS A 55 -8.50 -3.97 -2.57
C LYS A 55 -7.51 -2.81 -2.47
N VAL A 56 -6.76 -2.58 -3.55
CA VAL A 56 -5.86 -1.43 -3.71
C VAL A 56 -6.66 -0.22 -4.18
N TYR A 57 -6.50 0.91 -3.50
CA TYR A 57 -7.01 2.21 -3.92
C TYR A 57 -5.84 3.18 -4.05
N VAL A 58 -5.63 3.72 -5.24
CA VAL A 58 -4.62 4.75 -5.49
C VAL A 58 -5.25 6.11 -5.22
N VAL A 59 -4.58 6.93 -4.43
CA VAL A 59 -5.04 8.29 -4.08
C VAL A 59 -4.19 9.37 -4.74
N GLN A 60 -2.93 9.06 -5.12
CA GLN A 60 -2.05 9.97 -5.84
C GLN A 60 -1.01 9.17 -6.66
N THR A 61 -0.58 9.72 -7.79
CA THR A 61 0.62 9.29 -8.51
C THR A 61 1.32 10.50 -9.12
N ARG A 62 2.65 10.50 -9.14
CA ARG A 62 3.48 11.52 -9.81
C ARG A 62 4.80 10.90 -10.27
N PRO A 63 5.48 11.43 -11.31
CA PRO A 63 6.80 10.93 -11.70
C PRO A 63 7.81 10.99 -10.54
N GLN A 64 8.65 9.96 -10.40
CA GLN A 64 9.85 10.04 -9.57
C GLN A 64 10.82 11.04 -10.21
N MET A 65 11.26 12.05 -9.44
CA MET A 65 12.23 13.06 -9.87
C MET A 65 13.63 12.46 -10.08
#